data_AF-M1B995-F1
#
_entry.id   AF-M1B995-F1
#
_cell.length_a   1.000
_cell.length_b   1.000
_cell.length_c   1.000
_cell.angle_alpha   90.00
_cell.angle_beta   90.00
_cell.angle_gamma   90.00
#
_symmetry.space_group_name_H-M   'P 1'
#
loop_
_entity.id
_entity.type
_entity.pdbx_description
1 polymer ?
#
loop_
_entity_poly.entity_id
_entity_poly.type
_entity_poly.pdbx_seq_one_letter_code
_entity_poly.pdbx_strand_id
1 'polypeptide(L)'
;MRVQKFVLDQCRKWNLVWVGRNKVAPLEPDEFEMLLGFPKNHTRGGGISRTDRYKSLGNSFQVDTVAYHLSVLKDMFPNGMNVLSLFSGIGGAEVALYRLGIQLNNVVSVEKSEVNRNIVRSWWEQTNQRGNLIDFDDVQQLNGDRLEQLIDSFGGFDLLIGGSPCNNLAGSNRVSRDGLEGKESSLFYDYVRILDLVKSIMSRQR
;
A
#
# COMPACT_ATOMS: atom_id res chain seq x y z
N MET A 1 -38.27 -12.16 -14.60
CA MET A 1 -37.32 -12.19 -13.46
C MET A 1 -35.92 -12.77 -13.79
N ARG A 2 -35.76 -13.75 -14.68
CA ARG A 2 -34.45 -14.41 -14.95
C ARG A 2 -33.37 -13.48 -15.54
N VAL A 3 -33.73 -12.60 -16.47
CA VAL A 3 -32.77 -11.68 -17.13
C VAL A 3 -32.26 -10.60 -16.18
N GLN A 4 -33.16 -9.96 -15.41
CA GLN A 4 -32.78 -8.92 -14.45
C GLN A 4 -31.80 -9.45 -13.41
N LYS A 5 -32.06 -10.64 -12.85
CA LYS A 5 -31.15 -11.29 -11.90
C LYS A 5 -29.79 -11.55 -12.53
N PHE A 6 -29.75 -12.12 -13.74
CA PHE A 6 -28.49 -12.37 -14.45
C PHE A 6 -27.67 -11.09 -14.67
N VAL A 7 -28.31 -10.00 -15.14
CA VAL A 7 -27.62 -8.72 -15.36
C VAL A 7 -27.07 -8.15 -14.05
N LEU A 8 -27.87 -8.15 -12.98
CA LEU A 8 -27.43 -7.68 -11.67
C LEU A 8 -26.28 -8.52 -11.10
N ASP A 9 -26.33 -9.85 -11.27
CA ASP A 9 -25.27 -10.74 -10.81
C ASP A 9 -23.94 -10.47 -11.56
N GLN A 10 -23.99 -10.23 -12.87
CA GLN A 10 -22.80 -9.81 -13.63
C GLN A 10 -22.29 -8.43 -13.22
N CYS A 11 -23.19 -7.47 -13.01
CA CYS A 11 -22.79 -6.11 -12.58
C CYS A 11 -22.12 -6.14 -11.21
N ARG A 12 -22.65 -6.89 -10.24
CA ARG A 12 -22.04 -7.05 -8.92
C ARG A 12 -20.70 -7.78 -8.97
N LYS A 13 -20.61 -8.84 -9.80
CA LYS A 13 -19.37 -9.63 -9.91
C LYS A 13 -18.20 -8.81 -10.45
N TRP A 14 -18.47 -7.94 -11.43
CA TRP A 14 -17.44 -7.19 -12.15
C TRP A 14 -17.42 -5.69 -11.82
N ASN A 15 -18.17 -5.26 -10.80
CA ASN A 15 -18.36 -3.86 -10.43
C ASN A 15 -18.72 -2.97 -11.64
N LEU A 16 -19.65 -3.44 -12.49
CA LEU A 16 -20.08 -2.69 -13.66
C LEU A 16 -21.05 -1.58 -13.26
N VAL A 17 -20.91 -0.43 -13.90
CA VAL A 17 -21.78 0.74 -13.74
C VAL A 17 -22.56 1.03 -15.01
N TRP A 18 -23.75 1.60 -14.87
CA TRP A 18 -24.58 2.01 -16.00
C TRP A 18 -24.07 3.33 -16.57
N VAL A 19 -23.65 3.32 -17.83
CA VAL A 19 -23.05 4.50 -18.51
C VAL A 19 -23.95 5.07 -19.61
N GLY A 20 -25.11 4.46 -19.84
CA GLY A 20 -26.09 4.94 -20.81
C GLY A 20 -27.24 3.96 -21.02
N ARG A 21 -28.20 4.34 -21.88
CA ARG A 21 -29.35 3.49 -22.21
C ARG A 21 -28.86 2.12 -22.71
N ASN A 22 -29.18 1.06 -21.97
CA ASN A 22 -28.81 -0.33 -22.23
C ASN A 22 -27.28 -0.57 -22.29
N LYS A 23 -26.47 0.23 -21.58
CA LYS A 23 -25.00 0.10 -21.58
C LYS A 23 -24.44 0.04 -20.16
N VAL A 24 -23.59 -0.95 -19.91
CA VAL A 24 -22.78 -1.06 -18.71
C VAL A 24 -21.30 -1.07 -19.08
N ALA A 25 -20.44 -0.54 -18.22
CA ALA A 25 -18.99 -0.52 -18.39
C ALA A 25 -18.29 -0.81 -17.06
N PRO A 26 -17.06 -1.35 -17.07
CA PRO A 26 -16.23 -1.36 -15.87
C PRO A 26 -15.85 0.07 -15.49
N LEU A 27 -15.53 0.28 -14.21
CA LEU A 27 -14.96 1.54 -13.75
C LEU A 27 -13.61 1.81 -14.42
N GLU A 28 -13.38 3.06 -14.83
CA GLU A 28 -12.11 3.53 -15.36
C GLU A 28 -11.05 3.61 -14.24
N PRO A 29 -9.74 3.52 -14.56
CA PRO A 29 -8.70 3.53 -13.52
C PRO A 29 -8.70 4.78 -12.62
N ASP A 30 -9.04 5.95 -13.15
CA ASP A 30 -9.14 7.18 -12.35
C ASP A 30 -10.39 7.22 -11.45
N GLU A 31 -11.47 6.53 -11.84
CA GLU A 31 -12.63 6.32 -10.96
C GLU A 31 -12.26 5.37 -9.80
N PHE A 32 -11.44 4.35 -10.05
CA PHE A 32 -10.89 3.49 -9.00
C PHE A 32 -9.95 4.26 -8.05
N GLU A 33 -9.05 5.09 -8.57
CA GLU A 33 -8.20 5.97 -7.75
C GLU A 33 -9.05 6.82 -6.81
N MET A 34 -10.11 7.43 -7.34
CA MET A 34 -11.05 8.24 -6.55
C MET A 34 -11.76 7.42 -5.45
N LEU A 35 -12.30 6.24 -5.78
CA LEU A 35 -12.99 5.38 -4.81
C LEU A 35 -12.06 4.89 -3.69
N LEU A 36 -10.79 4.67 -4.01
CA LEU A 36 -9.77 4.25 -3.06
C LEU A 36 -9.14 5.42 -2.30
N GLY A 37 -9.49 6.67 -2.63
CA GLY A 37 -9.01 7.87 -1.95
C GLY A 37 -7.60 8.32 -2.36
N PHE A 38 -7.09 7.83 -3.50
CA PHE A 38 -5.84 8.28 -4.10
C PHE A 38 -6.02 9.58 -4.89
N PRO A 39 -4.95 10.36 -5.09
CA PRO A 39 -4.96 11.49 -6.01
C PRO A 39 -5.37 11.07 -7.44
N LYS A 40 -6.03 11.95 -8.17
CA LYS A 40 -6.37 11.70 -9.57
C LYS A 40 -5.09 11.51 -10.39
N ASN A 41 -5.07 10.48 -11.24
CA ASN A 41 -3.92 10.08 -12.06
C ASN A 41 -2.71 9.56 -11.24
N HIS A 42 -2.90 9.17 -9.96
CA HIS A 42 -1.81 8.66 -9.11
C HIS A 42 -1.03 7.51 -9.75
N THR A 43 -1.72 6.60 -10.44
CA THR A 43 -1.10 5.46 -11.13
C THR A 43 -0.85 5.72 -12.61
N ARG A 44 -1.00 6.95 -13.11
CA ARG A 44 -0.84 7.27 -14.54
C ARG A 44 0.51 7.92 -14.80
N GLY A 45 1.32 7.29 -15.66
CA GLY A 45 2.60 7.83 -16.10
C GLY A 45 3.63 6.72 -16.32
N GLY A 46 4.86 7.08 -16.71
CA GLY A 46 6.00 6.16 -16.68
C GLY A 46 5.87 4.86 -17.51
N GLY A 47 5.01 4.85 -18.54
CA GLY A 47 4.82 3.67 -19.41
C GLY A 47 3.97 2.54 -18.82
N ILE A 48 3.33 2.74 -17.66
CA ILE A 48 2.47 1.73 -17.03
C ILE A 48 1.27 1.36 -17.91
N SER A 49 1.02 0.05 -18.06
CA SER A 49 -0.13 -0.44 -18.82
C SER A 49 -1.44 -0.21 -18.07
N ARG A 50 -2.55 -0.12 -18.80
CA ARG A 50 -3.89 -0.03 -18.18
C ARG A 50 -4.18 -1.22 -17.27
N THR A 51 -3.73 -2.42 -17.65
CA THR A 51 -3.89 -3.65 -16.86
C THR A 51 -3.12 -3.58 -15.56
N ASP A 52 -1.88 -3.08 -15.59
CA ASP A 52 -1.07 -2.92 -14.38
C ASP A 52 -1.66 -1.88 -13.44
N ARG A 53 -2.25 -0.79 -13.96
CA ARG A 53 -2.99 0.18 -13.13
C ARG A 53 -4.10 -0.50 -12.33
N TYR A 54 -4.95 -1.30 -12.98
CA TYR A 54 -6.01 -2.05 -12.27
C TYR A 54 -5.44 -3.04 -11.24
N LYS A 55 -4.35 -3.73 -11.58
CA LYS A 55 -3.70 -4.68 -10.68
C LYS A 55 -3.16 -3.99 -9.43
N SER A 56 -2.49 -2.85 -9.59
CA SER A 56 -1.93 -2.07 -8.49
C SER A 56 -3.03 -1.46 -7.61
N LEU A 57 -4.08 -0.89 -8.21
CA LEU A 57 -5.22 -0.32 -7.48
C LEU A 57 -6.00 -1.40 -6.73
N GLY A 58 -6.30 -2.54 -7.38
CA GLY A 58 -7.09 -3.61 -6.80
C GLY A 58 -6.45 -4.30 -5.58
N ASN A 59 -5.15 -4.11 -5.37
CA ASN A 59 -4.40 -4.66 -4.23
C ASN A 59 -3.89 -3.56 -3.27
N SER A 60 -4.40 -2.34 -3.39
CA SER A 60 -3.98 -1.20 -2.57
C SER A 60 -4.90 -0.98 -1.37
N PHE A 61 -4.45 -0.17 -0.42
CA PHE A 61 -5.30 0.28 0.68
C PHE A 61 -6.41 1.21 0.19
N GLN A 62 -7.56 1.16 0.89
CA GLN A 62 -8.51 2.26 0.87
C GLN A 62 -7.98 3.36 1.79
N VAL A 63 -7.56 4.48 1.20
CA VAL A 63 -6.79 5.54 1.86
C VAL A 63 -7.55 6.17 3.01
N ASP A 64 -8.85 6.46 2.87
CA ASP A 64 -9.62 7.13 3.92
C ASP A 64 -9.82 6.25 5.17
N THR A 65 -9.94 4.94 4.99
CA THR A 65 -10.06 3.94 6.06
C THR A 65 -8.75 3.86 6.83
N VAL A 66 -7.63 3.76 6.12
CA VAL A 66 -6.30 3.76 6.75
C VAL A 66 -6.04 5.10 7.44
N ALA A 67 -6.35 6.22 6.79
CA ALA A 67 -6.21 7.56 7.38
C ALA A 67 -7.03 7.71 8.66
N TYR A 68 -8.24 7.16 8.74
CA TYR A 68 -9.02 7.19 9.98
C TYR A 68 -8.28 6.52 11.13
N HIS A 69 -7.69 5.34 10.91
CA HIS A 69 -6.91 4.64 11.93
C HIS A 69 -5.59 5.37 12.29
N LEU A 70 -4.93 5.97 11.31
CA LEU A 70 -3.67 6.70 11.52
C LEU A 70 -3.86 8.12 12.06
N SER A 71 -5.09 8.64 12.08
CA SER A 71 -5.39 10.03 12.48
C SER A 71 -4.91 10.37 13.90
N VAL A 72 -4.93 9.40 14.80
CA VAL A 72 -4.46 9.55 16.20
C VAL A 72 -2.98 9.91 16.29
N LEU A 73 -2.19 9.60 15.26
CA LEU A 73 -0.75 9.88 15.25
C LEU A 73 -0.43 11.35 15.00
N LYS A 74 -1.39 12.13 14.47
CA LYS A 74 -1.17 13.52 14.10
C LYS A 74 -0.71 14.39 15.27
N ASP A 75 -1.40 14.28 16.40
CA ASP A 75 -1.09 15.08 17.59
C ASP A 75 0.08 14.47 18.39
N MET A 76 0.35 13.18 18.21
CA MET A 76 1.48 12.48 18.86
C MET A 76 2.83 12.84 18.22
N PHE A 77 2.85 13.14 16.92
CA PHE A 77 4.06 13.41 16.15
C PHE A 77 3.99 14.75 15.41
N PRO A 78 3.96 15.90 16.12
CA PRO A 78 3.80 17.22 15.52
C PRO A 78 4.97 17.62 14.60
N ASN A 79 6.13 16.99 14.76
CA ASN A 79 7.35 17.25 13.96
C ASN A 79 7.54 16.22 12.83
N GLY A 80 6.50 15.45 12.50
CA GLY A 80 6.58 14.38 11.52
C GLY A 80 7.13 13.07 12.08
N MET A 81 7.20 12.06 11.20
CA MET A 81 7.45 10.67 11.56
C MET A 81 8.45 9.98 10.62
N ASN A 82 9.13 8.99 11.16
CA ASN A 82 9.88 7.98 10.43
C ASN A 82 9.02 6.73 10.23
N VAL A 83 8.86 6.29 8.99
CA VAL A 83 7.94 5.20 8.62
C VAL A 83 8.72 4.07 7.96
N LEU A 84 8.49 2.84 8.44
CA LEU A 84 8.89 1.61 7.76
C LEU A 84 7.65 0.95 7.15
N SER A 85 7.55 0.98 5.82
CA SER A 85 6.40 0.55 5.04
C SER A 85 6.75 -0.73 4.27
N LEU A 86 6.29 -1.87 4.77
CA LEU A 86 6.52 -3.18 4.16
C LEU A 86 5.38 -3.52 3.19
N PHE A 87 5.71 -4.02 2.00
CA PHE A 87 4.74 -4.32 0.94
C PHE A 87 3.90 -3.09 0.58
N SER A 88 4.57 -1.96 0.37
CA SER A 88 3.95 -0.63 0.31
C SER A 88 3.05 -0.43 -0.91
N GLY A 89 3.19 -1.24 -1.96
CA GLY A 89 2.40 -1.14 -3.17
C GLY A 89 2.53 0.26 -3.79
N ILE A 90 1.39 0.89 -4.06
CA ILE A 90 1.33 2.26 -4.63
C ILE A 90 1.36 3.36 -3.58
N GLY A 91 1.79 3.07 -2.35
CA GLY A 91 2.01 4.08 -1.30
C GLY A 91 0.74 4.51 -0.56
N GLY A 92 -0.21 3.60 -0.36
CA GLY A 92 -1.50 3.94 0.26
C GLY A 92 -1.38 4.49 1.70
N ALA A 93 -0.41 4.00 2.46
CA ALA A 93 -0.15 4.47 3.83
C ALA A 93 0.47 5.87 3.85
N GLU A 94 1.43 6.11 2.95
CA GLU A 94 2.15 7.37 2.78
C GLU A 94 1.17 8.45 2.31
N VAL A 95 0.32 8.14 1.33
CA VAL A 95 -0.76 9.03 0.87
C VAL A 95 -1.73 9.34 2.02
N ALA A 96 -2.09 8.36 2.86
CA ALA A 96 -2.96 8.57 4.01
C ALA A 96 -2.33 9.52 5.04
N LEU A 97 -1.08 9.28 5.44
CA LEU A 97 -0.33 10.14 6.37
C LEU A 97 -0.17 11.57 5.83
N TYR A 98 0.17 11.70 4.54
CA TYR A 98 0.26 12.98 3.87
C TYR A 98 -1.08 13.74 3.89
N ARG A 99 -2.19 13.06 3.57
CA ARG A 99 -3.53 13.67 3.61
C ARG A 99 -3.97 14.08 5.01
N LEU A 100 -3.49 13.41 6.06
CA LEU A 100 -3.69 13.82 7.45
C LEU A 100 -2.88 15.06 7.85
N GLY A 101 -1.90 15.46 7.02
CA GLY A 101 -0.97 16.53 7.32
C GLY A 101 0.16 16.12 8.26
N ILE A 102 0.45 14.81 8.35
CA ILE A 102 1.58 14.28 9.11
C ILE A 102 2.80 14.34 8.19
N GLN A 103 3.84 15.05 8.63
CA GLN A 103 5.07 15.18 7.87
C GLN A 103 5.81 13.83 7.82
N LEU A 104 6.27 13.45 6.63
CA LEU A 104 7.08 12.24 6.40
C LEU A 104 8.56 12.64 6.40
N ASN A 105 9.27 12.35 7.49
CA ASN A 105 10.68 12.71 7.64
C ASN A 105 11.59 11.72 6.93
N ASN A 106 11.40 10.43 7.20
CA ASN A 106 12.10 9.34 6.53
C ASN A 106 11.09 8.22 6.26
N VAL A 107 11.02 7.75 5.03
CA VAL A 107 10.17 6.62 4.63
C VAL A 107 11.07 5.54 4.03
N VAL A 108 11.11 4.39 4.67
CA VAL A 108 11.69 3.17 4.10
C VAL A 108 10.54 2.32 3.56
N SER A 109 10.47 2.19 2.24
CA SER A 109 9.41 1.48 1.54
C SER A 109 9.96 0.20 0.92
N VAL A 110 9.31 -0.94 1.17
CA VAL A 110 9.69 -2.22 0.56
C VAL A 110 8.60 -2.68 -0.39
N GLU A 111 8.89 -2.73 -1.69
CA GLU A 111 7.92 -3.10 -2.72
C GLU A 111 8.59 -3.82 -3.88
N LYS A 112 8.10 -5.02 -4.21
CA LYS A 112 8.72 -5.89 -5.23
C LYS A 112 8.52 -5.39 -6.65
N SER A 113 7.36 -4.82 -6.97
CA SER A 113 7.07 -4.32 -8.31
C SER A 113 7.75 -2.98 -8.56
N GLU A 114 8.66 -2.96 -9.54
CA GLU A 114 9.29 -1.72 -9.99
C GLU A 114 8.26 -0.67 -10.45
N VAL A 115 7.17 -1.11 -11.07
CA VAL A 115 6.05 -0.24 -11.48
C VAL A 115 5.45 0.49 -10.28
N ASN A 116 5.19 -0.24 -9.19
CA ASN A 116 4.65 0.35 -7.95
C ASN A 116 5.66 1.29 -7.29
N ARG A 117 6.95 0.90 -7.23
CA ARG A 117 8.03 1.78 -6.73
C ARG A 117 8.10 3.08 -7.51
N ASN A 118 7.98 3.02 -8.84
CA ASN A 118 7.98 4.19 -9.71
C ASN A 118 6.76 5.10 -9.48
N ILE A 119 5.59 4.53 -9.18
CA ILE A 119 4.39 5.31 -8.79
C ILE A 119 4.66 6.08 -7.49
N VAL A 120 5.17 5.42 -6.45
CA VAL A 120 5.47 6.07 -5.16
C VAL A 120 6.54 7.14 -5.31
N ARG A 121 7.61 6.88 -6.08
CA ARG A 121 8.67 7.86 -6.36
C ARG A 121 8.12 9.08 -7.11
N SER A 122 7.28 8.86 -8.13
CA SER A 122 6.63 9.94 -8.86
C SER A 122 5.74 10.78 -7.95
N TRP A 123 4.95 10.15 -7.08
CA TRP A 123 4.11 10.84 -6.10
C TRP A 123 4.94 11.64 -5.09
N TRP A 124 6.06 11.07 -4.61
CA TRP A 124 6.98 11.71 -3.68
C TRP A 124 7.53 13.03 -4.24
N GLU A 125 7.97 13.00 -5.49
CA GLU A 125 8.50 14.18 -6.20
C GLU A 125 7.39 15.20 -6.50
N GLN A 126 6.23 14.74 -7.00
CA GLN A 126 5.10 15.61 -7.37
C GLN A 126 4.48 16.34 -6.17
N THR A 127 4.54 15.75 -4.98
CA THR A 127 4.06 16.37 -3.75
C THR A 127 5.13 17.19 -3.03
N ASN A 128 6.33 17.32 -3.63
CA ASN A 128 7.46 18.05 -3.08
C ASN A 128 7.79 17.66 -1.64
N GLN A 129 7.77 16.35 -1.34
CA GLN A 129 8.16 15.86 -0.03
C GLN A 129 9.59 16.32 0.30
N ARG A 130 9.79 16.76 1.55
CA ARG A 130 11.09 17.28 2.01
C ARG A 130 11.93 16.23 2.72
N GLY A 131 11.31 15.13 3.14
CA GLY A 131 11.99 14.02 3.78
C GLY A 131 12.72 13.12 2.79
N ASN A 132 13.20 11.99 3.29
CA ASN A 132 13.88 10.97 2.50
C ASN A 132 12.95 9.81 2.17
N LEU A 133 12.96 9.35 0.92
CA LEU A 133 12.36 8.08 0.50
C LEU A 133 13.48 7.11 0.15
N ILE A 134 13.53 5.96 0.83
CA ILE A 134 14.42 4.84 0.52
C ILE A 134 13.56 3.65 0.11
N ASP A 135 13.73 3.17 -1.11
CA ASP A 135 13.04 2.00 -1.59
C ASP A 135 13.94 0.75 -1.62
N PHE A 136 13.40 -0.38 -1.17
CA PHE A 136 13.95 -1.72 -1.35
C PHE A 136 12.97 -2.57 -2.16
N ASP A 137 13.48 -3.51 -2.95
CA ASP A 137 12.66 -4.40 -3.77
C ASP A 137 12.39 -5.76 -3.10
N ASP A 138 13.14 -6.12 -2.07
CA ASP A 138 12.96 -7.36 -1.32
C ASP A 138 13.03 -7.14 0.20
N VAL A 139 12.03 -7.69 0.90
CA VAL A 139 11.93 -7.68 2.36
C VAL A 139 13.08 -8.43 3.03
N GLN A 140 13.71 -9.37 2.32
CA GLN A 140 14.87 -10.11 2.80
C GLN A 140 16.13 -9.23 2.91
N GLN A 141 16.17 -8.08 2.24
CA GLN A 141 17.28 -7.13 2.37
C GLN A 141 17.27 -6.38 3.72
N LEU A 142 16.12 -6.38 4.41
CA LEU A 142 16.01 -5.84 5.77
C LEU A 142 16.38 -6.91 6.80
N ASN A 143 17.68 -7.17 6.89
CA ASN A 143 18.29 -7.96 7.96
C ASN A 143 18.62 -7.10 9.19
N GLY A 144 19.12 -7.72 10.26
CA GLY A 144 19.44 -7.03 11.53
C GLY A 144 20.39 -5.86 11.34
N ASP A 145 21.53 -6.09 10.69
CA ASP A 145 22.56 -5.07 10.45
C ASP A 145 22.02 -3.89 9.65
N ARG A 146 21.22 -4.17 8.60
CA ARG A 146 20.63 -3.12 7.76
C ARG A 146 19.61 -2.29 8.54
N LEU A 147 18.79 -2.94 9.37
CA LEU A 147 17.83 -2.23 10.23
C LEU A 147 18.55 -1.39 11.28
N GLU A 148 19.64 -1.89 11.87
CA GLU A 148 20.46 -1.16 12.84
C GLU A 148 21.06 0.09 12.21
N GLN A 149 21.64 -0.01 11.00
CA GLN A 149 22.14 1.13 10.23
C GLN A 149 21.05 2.19 9.94
N LEU A 150 19.85 1.77 9.54
CA LEU A 150 18.74 2.67 9.25
C LEU A 150 18.25 3.36 10.53
N ILE A 151 18.13 2.62 11.63
CA ILE A 151 17.72 3.15 12.93
C ILE A 151 18.75 4.15 13.46
N ASP A 152 20.05 3.84 13.36
CA ASP A 152 21.14 4.75 13.76
C ASP A 152 21.13 6.05 12.93
N SER A 153 20.82 5.95 11.64
CA SER A 153 20.81 7.10 10.73
C SER A 153 19.59 8.00 10.94
N PHE A 154 18.43 7.43 11.28
CA PHE A 154 17.16 8.16 11.36
C PHE A 154 16.69 8.47 12.78
N GLY A 155 17.27 7.84 13.79
CA GLY A 155 16.79 7.90 15.18
C GLY A 155 15.61 6.96 15.45
N GLY A 156 15.45 5.89 14.66
CA GLY A 156 14.39 4.90 14.80
C GLY A 156 13.16 5.12 13.92
N PHE A 157 12.18 4.22 14.06
CA PHE A 157 10.90 4.25 13.33
C PHE A 157 9.73 4.44 14.29
N ASP A 158 8.83 5.36 13.95
CA ASP A 158 7.65 5.69 14.73
C ASP A 158 6.44 4.84 14.33
N LEU A 159 6.41 4.40 13.08
CA LEU A 159 5.38 3.54 12.52
C LEU A 159 5.99 2.47 11.63
N LEU A 160 5.67 1.21 11.94
CA LEU A 160 5.84 0.09 11.02
C LEU A 160 4.45 -0.31 10.51
N ILE A 161 4.26 -0.22 9.20
CA ILE A 161 3.01 -0.53 8.52
C ILE A 161 3.26 -1.46 7.34
N GLY A 162 2.28 -2.29 6.99
CA GLY A 162 2.34 -3.06 5.77
C GLY A 162 1.05 -3.81 5.46
N GLY A 163 0.78 -3.96 4.17
CA GLY A 163 -0.31 -4.80 3.67
C GLY A 163 0.26 -6.11 3.18
N SER A 164 0.11 -7.21 3.93
CA SER A 164 0.63 -8.50 3.47
C SER A 164 0.08 -8.81 2.07
N PRO A 165 0.93 -9.25 1.11
CA PRO A 165 0.45 -9.74 -0.18
C PRO A 165 -0.53 -10.86 0.11
N CYS A 166 -1.80 -10.64 -0.21
CA CYS A 166 -2.88 -11.51 0.21
C CYS A 166 -3.78 -11.85 -0.97
N ASN A 167 -3.16 -12.42 -2.00
CA ASN A 167 -3.92 -13.02 -3.08
C ASN A 167 -4.65 -14.29 -2.60
N ASN A 168 -4.20 -14.93 -1.51
CA ASN A 168 -4.81 -16.16 -0.99
C ASN A 168 -5.82 -15.97 0.17
N LEU A 169 -5.91 -14.78 0.80
CA LEU A 169 -6.92 -14.51 1.84
C LEU A 169 -8.16 -13.77 1.30
N ALA A 170 -8.06 -13.08 0.17
CA ALA A 170 -9.21 -12.47 -0.50
C ALA A 170 -10.10 -13.55 -1.15
N GLY A 171 -11.38 -13.60 -0.77
CA GLY A 171 -12.33 -14.69 -1.09
C GLY A 171 -12.63 -14.98 -2.57
N SER A 172 -11.97 -14.30 -3.51
CA SER A 172 -12.13 -14.50 -4.97
C SER A 172 -11.18 -15.54 -5.58
N ASN A 173 -10.06 -15.89 -4.92
CA ASN A 173 -9.18 -16.98 -5.37
C ASN A 173 -9.60 -18.32 -4.74
N ARG A 174 -10.68 -18.92 -5.27
CA ARG A 174 -11.20 -20.23 -4.82
C ARG A 174 -10.33 -21.44 -5.23
N VAL A 175 -9.21 -21.24 -5.94
CA VAL A 175 -8.45 -22.34 -6.58
C VAL A 175 -7.16 -22.73 -5.82
N SER A 176 -6.61 -21.86 -4.96
CA SER A 176 -5.40 -22.17 -4.17
C SER A 176 -5.52 -21.65 -2.74
N ARG A 177 -6.31 -22.34 -1.92
CA ARG A 177 -6.36 -22.12 -0.47
C ARG A 177 -5.22 -22.89 0.19
N ASP A 178 -4.01 -22.32 0.20
CA ASP A 178 -2.89 -22.92 0.96
C ASP A 178 -2.75 -22.34 2.38
N GLY A 179 -3.80 -21.69 2.91
CA GLY A 179 -3.80 -21.17 4.28
C GLY A 179 -2.58 -20.29 4.62
N LEU A 180 -2.12 -20.39 5.87
CA LEU A 180 -0.87 -19.77 6.36
C LEU A 180 0.36 -20.67 6.12
N GLU A 181 0.26 -21.66 5.23
CA GLU A 181 1.36 -22.60 4.91
C GLU A 181 1.89 -22.43 3.47
N GLY A 182 1.36 -21.47 2.70
CA GLY A 182 1.76 -21.20 1.32
C GLY A 182 2.94 -20.22 1.19
N LYS A 183 3.43 -20.01 -0.05
CA LYS A 183 4.52 -19.06 -0.37
C LYS A 183 4.23 -17.60 0.01
N GLU A 184 2.98 -17.19 0.18
CA GLU A 184 2.64 -15.84 0.68
C GLU A 184 2.68 -15.77 2.22
N SER A 185 2.65 -16.90 2.91
CA SER A 185 2.71 -16.98 4.37
C SER A 185 4.12 -16.67 4.89
N SER A 186 5.17 -16.97 4.10
CA SER A 186 6.54 -16.56 4.43
C SER A 186 6.68 -15.03 4.52
N LEU A 187 5.96 -14.27 3.69
CA LEU A 187 6.01 -12.81 3.70
C LEU A 187 5.38 -12.22 4.96
N PHE A 188 4.36 -12.87 5.50
CA PHE A 188 3.84 -12.52 6.83
C PHE A 188 4.87 -12.78 7.93
N TYR A 189 5.59 -13.91 7.89
CA TYR A 189 6.66 -14.17 8.85
C TYR A 189 7.83 -13.19 8.71
N ASP A 190 8.14 -12.74 7.49
CA ASP A 190 9.12 -11.65 7.28
C ASP A 190 8.66 -10.33 7.89
N TYR A 191 7.38 -9.99 7.79
CA TYR A 191 6.81 -8.83 8.47
C TYR A 191 7.03 -8.90 9.99
N VAL A 192 6.65 -10.03 10.60
CA VAL A 192 6.79 -10.25 12.05
C VAL A 192 8.27 -10.21 12.46
N ARG A 193 9.14 -10.90 11.71
CA ARG A 193 10.59 -10.89 11.92
C ARG A 193 11.14 -9.48 11.95
N ILE A 194 10.78 -8.64 10.98
CA ILE A 194 11.26 -7.25 10.90
C ILE A 194 10.70 -6.42 12.06
N LEU A 195 9.41 -6.59 12.39
CA LEU A 195 8.80 -5.89 13.52
C LEU A 195 9.53 -6.22 14.84
N ASP A 196 9.84 -7.48 15.08
CA ASP A 196 10.54 -7.90 16.30
C ASP A 196 11.98 -7.40 16.32
N LEU A 197 12.68 -7.40 15.18
CA LEU A 197 14.03 -6.83 15.06
C LEU A 197 14.03 -5.32 15.33
N VAL A 198 13.11 -4.56 14.73
CA VAL A 198 13.00 -3.11 14.95
C VAL A 198 12.74 -2.81 16.43
N LYS A 199 11.80 -3.53 17.06
CA LYS A 199 11.54 -3.39 18.50
C LYS A 199 12.76 -3.71 19.37
N SER A 200 13.48 -4.77 19.02
CA SER A 200 14.68 -5.21 19.75
C SER A 200 15.86 -4.24 19.60
N ILE A 201 16.06 -3.66 18.42
CA ILE A 201 17.10 -2.65 18.21
C ILE A 201 16.73 -1.36 18.97
N MET A 202 15.51 -0.87 18.79
CA MET A 202 15.06 0.38 19.42
C MET A 202 14.99 0.29 20.96
N SER A 203 14.76 -0.89 21.53
CA SER A 203 14.79 -1.07 23.00
C SER A 203 16.20 -1.07 23.58
N ARG A 204 17.22 -1.48 22.79
CA ARG A 204 18.64 -1.46 23.20
C ARG A 204 19.25 -0.05 23.18
N GLN A 205 18.65 0.87 22.42
CA GLN A 205 19.13 2.25 22.26
C GLN A 205 18.42 3.26 23.20
N ARG A 206 17.44 2.81 23.98
CA ARG A 206 16.81 3.58 25.05
C ARG A 206 17.55 3.37 26.36
#